data_AF-A0A527VNY2-F1
#
_entry.id   AF-A0A527VNY2-F1
#
_cell.length_a   1.000
_cell.length_b   1.000
_cell.length_c   1.000
_cell.angle_alpha   90.00
_cell.angle_beta   90.00
_cell.angle_gamma   90.00
#
_symmetry.space_group_name_H-M   'P 1'
#
loop_
_entity.id
_entity.type
_entity.pdbx_description
1 polymer ?
#
loop_
_entity_poly.entity_id
_entity_poly.type
_entity_poly.pdbx_seq_one_letter_code
_entity_poly.pdbx_strand_id
1 'polypeptide(L)'
;FKHFPGIEKAGIKQIINGPFTFALDGNPLVGPVQGLTNFWCACAVMAGFSQGGGVGLALSNWMVHGDPGFDVWGMDVARFGEWATLRYTNAKVREN
;
A
#
# COMPACT_ATOMS: atom_id res chain seq x y z
N PHE A 1 -16.30 -0.21 26.04
CA PHE A 1 -15.52 -0.24 27.30
C PHE A 1 -15.43 -1.62 27.97
N LYS A 2 -16.28 -2.62 27.67
CA LYS A 2 -16.17 -3.97 28.29
C LYS A 2 -14.79 -4.64 28.17
N HIS A 3 -14.11 -4.47 27.03
CA HIS A 3 -12.78 -5.06 26.80
C HIS A 3 -11.64 -4.29 27.51
N PHE A 4 -11.82 -2.99 27.74
CA PHE A 4 -10.87 -2.13 28.47
C PHE A 4 -11.66 -1.22 29.44
N PRO A 5 -12.00 -1.69 30.64
CA PRO A 5 -12.84 -0.92 31.57
C PRO A 5 -12.22 0.41 32.00
N GLY A 6 -10.88 0.49 32.10
CA GLY A 6 -10.16 1.68 32.56
C GLY A 6 -10.35 2.95 31.71
N ILE A 7 -10.75 2.81 30.44
CA ILE A 7 -10.99 3.95 29.54
C ILE A 7 -12.45 4.47 29.57
N GLU A 8 -13.35 3.85 30.34
CA GLU A 8 -14.78 4.20 30.37
C GLU A 8 -15.04 5.66 30.74
N LYS A 9 -14.26 6.21 31.68
CA LYS A 9 -14.42 7.58 32.19
C LYS A 9 -13.51 8.61 31.51
N ALA A 10 -12.66 8.20 30.59
CA ALA A 10 -11.65 9.08 29.99
C ALA A 10 -12.24 10.09 28.98
N GLY A 11 -13.40 9.79 28.39
CA GLY A 11 -14.03 10.60 27.34
C GLY A 11 -13.30 10.55 26.00
N ILE A 12 -13.85 11.21 24.98
CA ILE A 12 -13.24 11.31 23.64
C ILE A 12 -12.57 12.68 23.50
N LYS A 13 -11.26 12.71 23.29
CA LYS A 13 -10.52 13.97 23.07
C LYS A 13 -10.72 14.54 21.66
N GLN A 14 -10.59 13.69 20.65
CA GLN A 14 -10.62 14.08 19.25
C GLN A 14 -10.99 12.88 18.38
N ILE A 15 -11.67 13.13 17.26
CA ILE A 15 -11.95 12.16 16.20
C ILE A 15 -11.21 12.63 14.95
N ILE A 16 -10.40 11.75 14.36
CA ILE A 16 -9.68 12.01 13.11
C ILE A 16 -10.17 11.01 12.08
N ASN A 17 -10.79 11.51 11.01
CA ASN A 17 -11.12 10.71 9.83
C ASN A 17 -10.19 11.12 8.69
N GLY A 18 -9.05 10.45 8.60
CA GLY A 18 -8.03 10.71 7.58
C GLY A 18 -8.18 9.77 6.39
N PRO A 19 -8.01 10.26 5.15
CA PRO A 19 -7.98 9.39 3.98
C PRO A 19 -6.72 8.52 4.00
N PHE A 20 -6.84 7.32 3.42
CA PHE A 20 -5.73 6.40 3.22
C PHE A 20 -5.83 5.75 1.84
N THR A 21 -4.69 5.41 1.23
CA THR A 21 -4.62 4.77 -0.09
C THR A 21 -4.54 3.26 0.01
N PHE A 22 -5.36 2.54 -0.77
CA PHE A 22 -5.38 1.09 -0.86
C PHE A 22 -5.30 0.63 -2.31
N ALA A 23 -4.55 -0.46 -2.55
CA ALA A 23 -4.66 -1.25 -3.76
C ALA A 23 -5.77 -2.29 -3.60
N LEU A 24 -6.16 -2.94 -4.70
CA LEU A 24 -7.25 -3.90 -4.75
C LEU A 24 -7.12 -5.01 -3.71
N ASP A 25 -5.89 -5.46 -3.46
CA ASP A 25 -5.53 -6.57 -2.57
C ASP A 25 -4.92 -6.09 -1.24
N GLY A 26 -4.90 -4.79 -0.98
CA GLY A 26 -4.31 -4.19 0.21
C GLY A 26 -2.78 -4.12 0.22
N ASN A 27 -2.08 -4.73 -0.75
CA ASN A 27 -0.62 -4.68 -0.84
C ASN A 27 -0.14 -3.41 -1.55
N PRO A 28 1.09 -2.94 -1.26
CA PRO A 28 1.71 -1.82 -1.98
C PRO A 28 1.76 -2.01 -3.50
N LEU A 29 1.92 -0.90 -4.22
CA LEU A 29 2.25 -0.88 -5.66
C LEU A 29 3.67 -0.34 -5.81
N VAL A 30 4.62 -1.21 -6.16
CA VAL A 30 6.05 -0.93 -6.15
C VAL A 30 6.68 -1.43 -7.45
N GLY A 31 7.57 -0.64 -8.04
CA GLY A 31 8.39 -1.08 -9.18
C GLY A 31 8.18 -0.27 -10.46
N PRO A 32 8.81 -0.71 -11.57
CA PRO A 32 8.75 0.01 -12.85
C PRO A 32 7.38 -0.17 -13.51
N VAL A 33 6.85 0.90 -14.09
CA VAL A 33 5.55 0.83 -14.81
C VAL A 33 5.77 0.39 -16.24
N GLN A 34 5.08 -0.70 -16.63
CA GLN A 34 5.18 -1.25 -17.98
C GLN A 34 4.80 -0.23 -19.05
N GLY A 35 5.56 -0.21 -20.15
CA GLY A 35 5.34 0.69 -21.29
C GLY A 35 5.86 2.12 -21.11
N LEU A 36 6.40 2.46 -19.95
CA LEU A 36 6.97 3.79 -19.67
C LEU A 36 8.46 3.69 -19.33
N THR A 37 9.28 4.54 -19.95
CA THR A 37 10.72 4.58 -19.69
C THR A 37 11.02 5.39 -18.43
N ASN A 38 11.79 4.80 -17.50
CA ASN A 38 12.22 5.44 -16.25
C ASN A 38 11.07 5.97 -15.37
N PHE A 39 9.91 5.33 -15.42
CA PHE A 39 8.77 5.67 -14.59
C PHE A 39 8.53 4.58 -13.53
N TRP A 40 8.45 4.99 -12.27
CA TRP A 40 8.44 4.08 -11.12
C TRP A 40 7.25 4.38 -10.20
N CYS A 41 6.71 3.34 -9.59
CA CYS A 41 5.60 3.42 -8.66
C CYS A 41 6.05 3.04 -7.24
N ALA A 42 5.53 3.78 -6.25
CA ALA A 42 5.62 3.49 -4.82
C ALA A 42 4.35 4.01 -4.15
N CYS A 43 3.20 3.44 -4.54
CA CYS A 43 1.88 3.90 -4.14
C CYS A 43 1.15 2.85 -3.29
N ALA A 44 0.01 3.24 -2.71
CA ALA A 44 -0.86 2.35 -1.94
C ALA A 44 -0.16 1.60 -0.79
N VAL A 45 0.85 2.24 -0.18
CA VAL A 45 1.58 1.65 0.96
C VAL A 45 0.71 1.80 2.23
N MET A 46 -0.18 0.83 2.47
CA MET A 46 -1.19 0.88 3.53
C MET A 46 -0.61 1.10 4.93
N ALA A 47 0.47 0.40 5.29
CA ALA A 47 1.16 0.64 6.54
C ALA A 47 2.40 1.49 6.32
N GLY A 48 2.27 2.61 5.59
CA GLY A 48 3.39 3.45 5.12
C GLY A 48 4.41 3.82 6.19
N PHE A 49 3.98 4.02 7.43
CA PHE A 49 4.89 4.30 8.55
C PHE A 49 5.80 3.09 8.89
N SER A 50 5.27 1.87 8.87
CA SER A 50 6.05 0.66 9.19
C SER A 50 6.71 0.03 7.95
N GLN A 51 6.06 0.08 6.80
CA GLN A 51 6.50 -0.55 5.55
C GLN A 51 7.38 0.36 4.67
N GLY A 52 7.32 1.68 4.86
CA GLY A 52 7.96 2.65 3.97
C GLY A 52 9.47 2.45 3.81
N GLY A 53 10.16 2.06 4.89
CA GLY A 53 11.59 1.73 4.84
C GLY A 53 11.90 0.55 3.92
N GLY A 54 11.11 -0.53 4.02
CA GLY A 54 11.29 -1.72 3.18
C GLY A 54 10.95 -1.48 1.72
N VAL A 55 9.86 -0.74 1.45
CA VAL A 55 9.48 -0.32 0.09
C VAL A 55 10.55 0.56 -0.55
N GLY A 56 11.11 1.51 0.22
CA GLY A 56 12.20 2.36 -0.24
C GLY A 56 13.44 1.56 -0.63
N LEU A 57 13.84 0.60 0.21
CA LEU A 57 14.99 -0.28 -0.05
C LEU A 57 14.79 -1.14 -1.32
N ALA A 58 13.63 -1.78 -1.47
CA ALA A 58 13.30 -2.55 -2.66
C ALA A 58 13.42 -1.69 -3.93
N LEU A 59 12.80 -0.51 -3.92
CA LEU A 59 12.75 0.37 -5.07
C LEU A 59 14.15 0.92 -5.41
N SER A 60 14.95 1.31 -4.42
CA SER A 60 16.31 1.80 -4.65
C SER A 60 17.22 0.72 -5.23
N ASN A 61 17.13 -0.52 -4.72
CA ASN A 61 17.89 -1.64 -5.27
C ASN A 61 17.50 -1.89 -6.72
N TRP A 62 16.19 -1.89 -6.99
CA TRP A 62 15.68 -2.13 -8.32
C TRP A 62 16.15 -1.07 -9.33
N MET A 63 16.15 0.20 -8.94
CA MET A 63 16.64 1.30 -9.77
C MET A 63 18.14 1.19 -10.09
N VAL A 64 18.96 0.78 -9.13
CA VAL A 64 20.43 0.76 -9.28
C VAL A 64 20.94 -0.53 -9.91
N HIS A 65 20.35 -1.67 -9.54
CA HIS A 65 20.85 -3.00 -9.88
C HIS A 65 19.97 -3.76 -10.87
N GLY A 66 18.79 -3.22 -11.21
CA GLY A 66 17.81 -3.92 -12.06
C GLY A 66 17.03 -5.03 -11.33
N ASP A 67 17.28 -5.23 -10.04
CA ASP A 67 16.65 -6.25 -9.20
C ASP A 67 16.36 -5.67 -7.79
N PRO A 68 15.17 -5.93 -7.20
CA PRO A 68 14.79 -5.41 -5.89
C PRO A 68 15.57 -6.02 -4.70
N GLY A 69 16.28 -7.14 -4.91
CA GLY A 69 17.09 -7.85 -3.92
C GLY A 69 16.32 -8.91 -3.11
N PHE A 70 15.02 -9.05 -3.34
CA PHE A 70 14.14 -10.06 -2.73
C PHE A 70 12.86 -10.20 -3.54
N ASP A 71 12.07 -11.25 -3.30
CA ASP A 71 10.79 -11.43 -3.99
C ASP A 71 9.79 -10.34 -3.57
N VAL A 72 9.38 -9.53 -4.55
CA VAL A 72 8.40 -8.45 -4.39
C VAL A 72 7.15 -8.67 -5.24
N TRP A 73 6.92 -9.87 -5.78
CA TRP A 73 5.82 -10.11 -6.72
C TRP A 73 4.46 -9.67 -6.17
N GLY A 74 4.18 -9.91 -4.89
CA GLY A 74 2.94 -9.47 -4.23
C GLY A 74 2.77 -7.96 -4.11
N MET A 75 3.84 -7.19 -4.30
CA MET A 75 3.85 -5.72 -4.28
C MET A 75 4.08 -5.11 -5.66
N ASP A 76 4.47 -5.91 -6.65
CA ASP A 76 4.82 -5.43 -7.99
C ASP A 76 3.63 -4.71 -8.61
N VAL A 77 3.84 -3.49 -9.11
CA VAL A 77 2.82 -2.72 -9.83
C VAL A 77 2.34 -3.44 -11.10
N ALA A 78 3.18 -4.28 -11.70
CA ALA A 78 2.86 -5.08 -12.88
C ALA A 78 1.87 -6.23 -12.63
N ARG A 79 1.52 -6.54 -11.37
CA ARG A 79 0.58 -7.62 -11.05
C ARG A 79 -0.86 -7.32 -11.49
N PHE A 80 -1.17 -6.05 -11.73
CA PHE A 80 -2.47 -5.61 -12.23
C PHE A 80 -2.41 -5.30 -13.73
N GLY A 81 -3.52 -5.60 -14.42
CA GLY A 81 -3.71 -5.30 -15.83
C GLY A 81 -5.05 -4.62 -16.07
N GLU A 82 -5.51 -4.62 -17.32
CA GLU A 82 -6.74 -3.91 -17.75
C GLU A 82 -8.01 -4.33 -16.99
N TRP A 83 -8.02 -5.54 -16.42
CA TRP A 83 -9.11 -6.05 -15.61
C TRP A 83 -9.32 -5.27 -14.29
N ALA A 84 -8.28 -4.60 -13.78
CA ALA A 84 -8.29 -3.84 -12.53
C ALA A 84 -8.97 -2.46 -12.69
N THR A 85 -10.17 -2.47 -13.26
CA THR A 85 -10.98 -1.27 -13.53
C THR A 85 -11.35 -0.51 -12.26
N LEU A 86 -11.69 0.78 -12.38
CA LEU A 86 -12.13 1.60 -11.24
C LEU A 86 -13.29 0.97 -10.44
N ARG A 87 -14.28 0.39 -11.13
CA ARG A 87 -15.43 -0.26 -10.49
C ARG A 87 -15.00 -1.49 -9.69
N TYR A 88 -14.15 -2.32 -10.28
CA TYR A 88 -13.66 -3.53 -9.63
C TYR A 88 -12.76 -3.19 -8.44
N THR A 89 -11.85 -2.23 -8.61
CA THR A 89 -10.98 -1.71 -7.56
C THR A 89 -11.78 -1.14 -6.40
N ASN A 90 -12.80 -0.33 -6.66
CA ASN A 90 -13.65 0.21 -5.60
C ASN A 90 -14.38 -0.89 -4.82
N ALA A 91 -14.87 -1.93 -5.51
CA ALA A 91 -15.53 -3.05 -4.85
C ALA A 91 -14.57 -3.85 -3.95
N LYS A 92 -13.38 -4.19 -4.45
CA LYS A 92 -12.40 -5.00 -3.71
C LYS A 92 -11.76 -4.26 -2.53
N VAL A 93 -11.44 -2.97 -2.68
CA VAL A 93 -10.87 -2.17 -1.59
C VAL A 93 -11.81 -2.09 -0.39
N ARG A 94 -13.13 -2.19 -0.60
CA ARG A 94 -14.13 -2.19 0.49
C ARG A 94 -14.30 -3.56 1.17
N GLU A 95 -13.79 -4.63 0.56
CA GLU A 95 -13.85 -6.00 1.10
C GLU A 95 -12.65 -6.32 2.00
N ASN A 96 -11.48 -5.75 1.68
CA ASN A 96 -10.27 -5.84 2.50
C ASN A 96 -10.53 -5.37 3.94
#